data_AF-A0A835T6V8-F1
#
_entry.id   AF-A0A835T6V8-F1
#
_cell.length_a   1.000
_cell.length_b   1.000
_cell.length_c   1.000
_cell.angle_alpha   90.00
_cell.angle_beta   90.00
_cell.angle_gamma   90.00
#
_symmetry.space_group_name_H-M   'P 1'
#
loop_
_entity.id
_entity.type
_entity.pdbx_description
1 polymer ?
#
loop_
_entity_poly.entity_id
_entity_poly.type
_entity_poly.pdbx_seq_one_letter_code
_entity_poly.pdbx_strand_id
1 'polypeptide(L)'
;MMELMHPAAAPKAQHKDKLAETKKQEAAVHDALKAQQKEAKATKEQKRHEESHTFKEEREYNLELDPEGKHSKRAVKEQRELLKHAEKAATGAMCQHGVQRCKICFPHASERTKHHEHERGPARGADEVVE
;
A
#
# COMPACT_ATOMS: atom_id res chain seq x y z
N MET A 1 -54.85 -27.88 -60.27
CA MET A 1 -54.98 -27.36 -58.89
C MET A 1 -53.58 -27.27 -58.31
N MET A 2 -53.06 -26.06 -58.12
CA MET A 2 -51.78 -25.82 -57.45
C MET A 2 -52.07 -25.29 -56.05
N GLU A 3 -51.90 -26.11 -55.02
CA GLU A 3 -51.88 -25.62 -53.64
C GLU A 3 -50.49 -25.07 -53.34
N LEU A 4 -50.38 -23.73 -53.37
CA LEU A 4 -49.23 -23.01 -52.83
C LEU A 4 -49.28 -23.07 -51.30
N MET A 5 -48.59 -24.04 -50.72
CA MET A 5 -48.24 -24.05 -49.30
C MET A 5 -47.33 -22.86 -49.01
N HIS A 6 -47.85 -21.89 -48.26
CA HIS A 6 -47.10 -20.71 -47.81
C HIS A 6 -46.09 -21.14 -46.73
N PRO A 7 -44.82 -20.68 -46.79
CA PRO A 7 -43.85 -20.98 -45.74
C PRO A 7 -44.27 -20.30 -44.43
N ALA A 8 -44.43 -21.11 -43.39
CA ALA A 8 -44.73 -20.66 -42.04
C ALA A 8 -43.74 -19.58 -41.58
N ALA A 9 -44.29 -18.48 -41.06
CA ALA A 9 -43.52 -17.35 -40.57
C ALA A 9 -42.49 -17.78 -39.53
N ALA A 10 -41.21 -17.51 -39.82
CA ALA A 10 -40.11 -17.75 -38.89
C ALA A 10 -40.32 -16.99 -37.56
N PRO A 11 -40.11 -17.62 -36.38
CA PRO A 11 -40.33 -16.97 -35.09
C PRO A 11 -39.20 -15.97 -34.81
N LYS A 12 -39.42 -14.71 -35.15
CA LYS A 12 -38.43 -13.61 -34.98
C LYS A 12 -38.26 -13.10 -33.54
N ALA A 13 -38.86 -13.73 -32.53
CA ALA A 13 -38.95 -13.17 -31.17
C ALA A 13 -38.03 -13.82 -30.10
N GLN A 14 -37.43 -15.00 -30.33
CA GLN A 14 -36.70 -15.73 -29.27
C GLN A 14 -35.22 -15.35 -29.09
N HIS A 15 -34.65 -14.53 -29.97
CA HIS A 15 -33.20 -14.26 -29.96
C HIS A 15 -32.77 -13.19 -28.94
N LYS A 16 -33.67 -12.28 -28.56
CA LYS A 16 -33.34 -11.16 -27.64
C LYS A 16 -33.27 -11.61 -26.18
N ASP A 17 -34.12 -12.54 -25.76
CA ASP A 17 -34.10 -13.10 -24.40
C ASP A 17 -32.84 -13.93 -24.13
N LYS A 18 -32.41 -14.75 -25.10
CA LYS A 18 -31.20 -15.56 -24.97
C LYS A 18 -29.94 -14.71 -24.77
N LEU A 19 -29.86 -13.54 -25.40
CA LEU A 19 -28.72 -12.63 -25.24
C LEU A 19 -28.68 -11.96 -23.85
N ALA A 20 -29.83 -11.67 -23.27
CA ALA A 20 -29.89 -11.11 -21.92
C ALA A 20 -29.55 -12.17 -20.86
N GLU A 21 -29.95 -13.41 -21.11
CA GLU A 21 -29.65 -14.54 -20.24
C GLU A 21 -28.16 -14.93 -20.28
N THR A 22 -27.54 -14.97 -21.47
CA THR A 22 -26.10 -15.21 -21.59
C THR A 22 -25.27 -14.12 -20.91
N LYS A 23 -25.66 -12.84 -21.06
CA LYS A 23 -24.98 -11.73 -20.36
C LYS A 23 -25.07 -11.84 -18.84
N LYS A 24 -26.20 -12.30 -18.30
CA LYS A 24 -26.36 -12.55 -16.86
C LYS A 24 -25.48 -13.70 -16.39
N GLN A 25 -25.39 -14.77 -17.17
CA GLN A 25 -24.53 -15.92 -16.87
C GLN A 25 -23.04 -15.53 -16.94
N GLU A 26 -22.63 -14.77 -17.95
CA GLU A 26 -21.25 -14.26 -18.09
C GLU A 26 -20.88 -13.32 -16.94
N ALA A 27 -21.78 -12.41 -16.54
CA ALA A 27 -21.58 -11.54 -15.39
C ALA A 27 -21.43 -12.34 -14.09
N ALA A 28 -22.29 -13.34 -13.88
CA ALA A 28 -22.22 -14.21 -12.69
C ALA A 28 -20.92 -15.02 -12.63
N VAL A 29 -20.44 -15.55 -13.77
CA VAL A 29 -19.15 -16.27 -13.84
C VAL A 29 -17.99 -15.33 -13.55
N HIS A 30 -18.00 -14.12 -14.11
CA HIS A 30 -16.93 -13.16 -13.90
C HIS A 30 -16.88 -12.67 -12.44
N ASP A 31 -18.03 -12.45 -11.80
CA ASP A 31 -18.09 -12.08 -10.39
C ASP A 31 -17.66 -13.24 -9.47
N ALA A 32 -18.03 -14.48 -9.79
CA ALA A 32 -17.54 -15.66 -9.09
C ALA A 32 -16.01 -15.83 -9.20
N LEU A 33 -15.44 -15.61 -10.38
CA LEU A 33 -13.98 -15.64 -10.58
C LEU A 33 -13.26 -14.53 -9.81
N LYS A 34 -13.83 -13.32 -9.78
CA LYS A 34 -13.29 -12.21 -8.97
C LYS A 34 -13.34 -12.52 -7.48
N ALA A 35 -14.41 -13.13 -6.99
CA ALA A 35 -14.54 -13.54 -5.60
C ALA A 35 -13.48 -14.58 -5.23
N GLN A 36 -13.31 -15.64 -6.04
CA GLN A 36 -12.29 -16.66 -5.82
C GLN A 36 -10.86 -16.08 -5.83
N GLN A 37 -10.57 -15.13 -6.73
CA GLN A 37 -9.25 -14.48 -6.76
C GLN A 37 -8.99 -13.62 -5.53
N LYS A 38 -10.03 -12.94 -4.98
CA LYS A 38 -9.90 -12.16 -3.75
C LYS A 38 -9.66 -13.07 -2.55
N GLU A 39 -10.39 -14.17 -2.44
CA GLU A 39 -10.21 -15.16 -1.37
C GLU A 39 -8.82 -15.83 -1.43
N ALA A 40 -8.36 -16.20 -2.62
CA ALA A 40 -7.02 -16.76 -2.82
C ALA A 40 -5.90 -15.76 -2.45
N LYS A 41 -6.09 -14.46 -2.72
CA LYS A 41 -5.15 -13.42 -2.31
C LYS A 41 -5.16 -13.21 -0.81
N ALA A 42 -6.34 -13.10 -0.20
CA ALA A 42 -6.49 -12.91 1.24
C ALA A 42 -5.88 -14.08 2.03
N THR A 43 -6.16 -15.32 1.63
CA THR A 43 -5.58 -16.51 2.25
C THR A 43 -4.06 -16.59 2.09
N LYS A 44 -3.51 -16.21 0.93
CA LYS A 44 -2.06 -16.17 0.71
C LYS A 44 -1.39 -15.08 1.55
N GLU A 45 -2.02 -13.92 1.68
CA GLU A 45 -1.51 -12.83 2.52
C GLU A 45 -1.55 -13.21 4.00
N GLN A 46 -2.63 -13.83 4.45
CA GLN A 46 -2.75 -14.35 5.81
C GLN A 46 -1.67 -15.41 6.11
N LYS A 47 -1.45 -16.37 5.20
CA LYS A 47 -0.37 -17.36 5.35
C LYS A 47 1.01 -16.71 5.44
N ARG A 48 1.29 -15.70 4.62
CA ARG A 48 2.57 -14.95 4.70
C ARG A 48 2.74 -14.22 6.02
N HIS A 49 1.65 -13.67 6.56
CA HIS A 49 1.66 -13.01 7.84
C HIS A 49 1.93 -14.01 8.97
N GLU A 50 1.24 -15.16 8.95
CA GLU A 50 1.44 -16.26 9.91
C GLU A 50 2.87 -16.83 9.82
N GLU A 51 3.38 -17.11 8.61
CA GLU A 51 4.76 -17.56 8.37
C GLU A 51 5.81 -16.55 8.87
N SER A 52 5.55 -15.25 8.69
CA SER A 52 6.44 -14.21 9.23
C SER A 52 6.39 -14.15 10.76
N HIS A 53 5.27 -14.48 11.37
CA HIS A 53 5.12 -14.50 12.83
C HIS A 53 5.89 -15.70 13.41
N THR A 54 5.65 -16.89 12.86
CA THR A 54 6.30 -18.12 13.31
C THR A 54 7.82 -18.05 13.15
N PHE A 55 8.32 -17.46 12.06
CA PHE A 55 9.77 -17.27 11.87
C PHE A 55 10.38 -16.34 12.93
N LYS A 56 9.65 -15.31 13.40
CA LYS A 56 10.12 -14.43 14.47
C LYS A 56 10.15 -15.18 15.81
N GLU A 57 9.11 -15.93 16.12
CA GLU A 57 9.01 -16.71 17.36
C GLU A 57 10.10 -17.79 17.43
N GLU A 58 10.31 -18.55 16.35
CA GLU A 58 11.37 -19.57 16.29
C GLU A 58 12.76 -18.94 16.44
N ARG A 59 12.94 -17.75 15.85
CA ARG A 59 14.18 -16.99 15.99
C ARG A 59 14.39 -16.52 17.43
N GLU A 60 13.37 -15.97 18.08
CA GLU A 60 13.46 -15.56 19.49
C GLU A 60 13.81 -16.75 20.40
N TYR A 61 13.15 -17.89 20.18
CA TYR A 61 13.44 -19.14 20.89
C TYR A 61 14.90 -19.61 20.68
N ASN A 62 15.39 -19.62 19.44
CA ASN A 62 16.76 -19.99 19.13
C ASN A 62 17.80 -19.02 19.73
N LEU A 63 17.49 -17.72 19.78
CA LEU A 63 18.32 -16.74 20.49
C LEU A 63 18.28 -16.93 22.01
N GLU A 64 17.19 -17.45 22.58
CA GLU A 64 17.10 -17.71 24.02
C GLU A 64 17.97 -18.90 24.44
N LEU A 65 18.00 -19.96 23.62
CA LEU A 65 18.80 -21.17 23.86
C LEU A 65 20.31 -20.98 23.70
N ASP A 66 20.76 -20.08 22.84
CA ASP A 66 22.19 -19.84 22.60
C ASP A 66 22.68 -18.55 23.29
N PRO A 67 23.31 -18.66 24.48
CA PRO A 67 23.80 -17.49 25.21
C PRO A 67 24.89 -16.71 24.46
N GLU A 68 25.63 -17.32 23.52
CA GLU A 68 26.61 -16.61 22.70
C GLU A 68 25.96 -15.91 21.49
N GLY A 69 24.87 -16.48 20.95
CA GLY A 69 24.06 -15.90 19.87
C GLY A 69 23.42 -14.55 20.21
N LYS A 70 23.11 -14.33 21.50
CA LYS A 70 22.63 -13.05 22.07
C LYS A 70 23.64 -11.90 21.90
N HIS A 71 24.92 -12.22 21.75
CA HIS A 71 26.00 -11.24 21.53
C HIS A 71 26.35 -11.04 20.05
N SER A 72 25.64 -11.71 19.14
CA SER A 72 25.84 -11.47 17.72
C SER A 72 25.57 -10.00 17.39
N LYS A 73 26.40 -9.41 16.50
CA LYS A 73 26.23 -8.01 16.05
C LYS A 73 24.82 -7.70 15.57
N ARG A 74 24.10 -8.73 15.09
CA ARG A 74 22.72 -8.65 14.64
C ARG A 74 21.73 -8.50 15.80
N ALA A 75 21.86 -9.31 16.86
CA ALA A 75 21.03 -9.22 18.05
C ALA A 75 21.15 -7.85 18.74
N VAL A 76 22.38 -7.33 18.85
CA VAL A 76 22.64 -5.99 19.41
C VAL A 76 22.00 -4.89 18.56
N LYS A 77 22.04 -5.00 17.23
CA LYS A 77 21.40 -4.03 16.33
C LYS A 77 19.89 -4.00 16.53
N GLU A 78 19.26 -5.18 16.59
CA GLU A 78 17.81 -5.31 16.76
C GLU A 78 17.36 -4.80 18.13
N GLN A 79 18.07 -5.13 19.20
CA GLN A 79 17.81 -4.58 20.53
C GLN A 79 17.90 -3.05 20.52
N ARG A 80 18.89 -2.47 19.83
CA ARG A 80 19.02 -1.01 19.69
C ARG A 80 17.87 -0.39 18.90
N GLU A 81 17.36 -1.06 17.87
CA GLU A 81 16.20 -0.59 17.11
C GLU A 81 14.90 -0.69 17.91
N LEU A 82 14.70 -1.77 18.67
CA LEU A 82 13.58 -1.94 19.60
C LEU A 82 13.59 -0.85 20.67
N LEU A 83 14.74 -0.58 21.29
CA LEU A 83 14.88 0.50 22.27
C LEU A 83 14.58 1.87 21.65
N LYS A 84 15.05 2.16 20.43
CA LYS A 84 14.71 3.40 19.72
C LYS A 84 13.21 3.52 19.42
N HIS A 85 12.55 2.42 19.08
CA HIS A 85 11.10 2.41 18.87
C HIS A 85 10.34 2.62 20.18
N ALA A 86 10.76 1.96 21.26
CA ALA A 86 10.19 2.14 22.59
C ALA A 86 10.39 3.58 23.09
N GLU A 87 11.59 4.15 22.93
CA GLU A 87 11.87 5.55 23.23
C GLU A 87 10.98 6.50 22.44
N LYS A 88 10.81 6.27 21.13
CA LYS A 88 9.89 7.06 20.31
C LYS A 88 8.46 6.94 20.85
N ALA A 89 7.97 5.73 21.10
CA ALA A 89 6.62 5.51 21.61
C ALA A 89 6.40 6.18 22.98
N ALA A 90 7.39 6.11 23.89
CA ALA A 90 7.31 6.70 25.22
C ALA A 90 7.47 8.23 25.23
N THR A 91 8.34 8.79 24.40
CA THR A 91 8.65 10.23 24.36
C THR A 91 7.93 10.99 23.24
N GLY A 92 7.09 10.29 22.49
CA GLY A 92 6.47 10.75 21.26
C GLY A 92 5.37 11.77 21.48
N ALA A 93 5.72 13.02 21.75
CA ALA A 93 4.76 14.11 21.63
C ALA A 93 4.21 14.15 20.20
N MET A 94 2.92 13.88 20.07
CA MET A 94 2.19 14.05 18.82
C MET A 94 2.08 15.55 18.54
N CYS A 95 2.53 15.99 17.37
CA CYS A 95 2.28 17.36 16.97
C CYS A 95 0.82 17.56 16.55
N GLN A 96 0.37 18.80 16.44
CA GLN A 96 -0.99 19.14 15.97
C GLN A 96 -1.28 18.64 14.54
N HIS A 97 -0.26 18.35 13.73
CA HIS A 97 -0.41 17.74 12.40
C HIS A 97 -0.69 16.22 12.45
N GLY A 98 -0.81 15.61 13.64
CA GLY A 98 -1.03 14.18 13.80
C GLY A 98 0.21 13.30 13.55
N VAL A 99 1.38 13.93 13.34
CA VAL A 99 2.66 13.24 13.13
C VAL A 99 3.50 13.30 14.40
N GLN A 100 4.09 12.17 14.79
CA GLN A 100 5.03 12.12 15.90
C GLN A 100 6.31 12.88 15.54
N ARG A 101 6.63 13.95 16.28
CA ARG A 101 7.82 14.80 16.08
C ARG A 101 8.02 15.29 14.63
N CYS A 102 6.99 15.96 14.10
CA CYS A 102 7.00 16.70 12.84
C CYS A 102 8.25 17.59 12.68
N LYS A 103 8.91 17.58 11.51
CA LYS A 103 10.14 18.38 11.26
C LYS A 103 9.96 19.89 11.41
N ILE A 104 8.74 20.39 11.19
CA ILE A 104 8.40 21.82 11.33
C ILE A 104 8.29 22.19 12.81
N CYS A 105 7.67 21.31 13.60
CA CYS A 105 7.32 21.51 15.00
C CYS A 105 8.49 21.16 15.93
N PHE A 106 9.31 20.20 15.53
CA PHE A 106 10.45 19.66 16.25
C PHE A 106 11.65 19.53 15.30
N PRO A 107 12.19 20.65 14.77
CA PRO A 107 13.35 20.63 13.89
C PRO A 107 14.54 19.97 14.58
N HIS A 108 15.30 19.17 13.84
CA HIS A 108 16.51 18.57 14.38
C HIS A 108 17.55 19.67 14.70
N ALA A 109 18.39 19.44 15.71
CA ALA A 109 19.43 20.40 16.10
C ALA A 109 20.37 20.77 14.91
N SER A 110 20.56 19.87 13.96
CA SER A 110 21.31 20.07 12.72
C SER A 110 20.57 20.88 11.64
N GLU A 111 19.26 21.05 11.76
CA GLU A 111 18.42 21.84 10.84
C GLU A 111 18.14 23.25 11.38
N ARG A 112 18.26 23.45 12.71
CA ARG A 112 18.02 24.74 13.38
C ARG A 112 18.98 25.85 12.94
N THR A 113 20.16 25.49 12.42
CA THR A 113 21.19 26.41 11.92
C THR A 113 21.17 26.62 10.41
N LYS A 114 20.27 25.97 9.66
CA LYS A 114 20.17 26.09 8.19
C LYS A 114 19.24 27.21 7.73
N HIS A 115 19.22 28.36 8.42
CA HIS A 115 18.63 29.56 7.83
C HIS A 115 19.57 30.05 6.73
N HIS A 116 19.33 29.61 5.50
CA HIS A 116 19.88 30.28 4.32
C HIS A 116 19.09 31.58 4.16
N GLU A 117 19.69 32.69 4.58
CA GLU A 117 19.25 34.00 4.13
C GLU A 117 19.46 34.05 2.62
N HIS A 118 18.38 33.88 1.86
CA HIS A 118 18.40 34.19 0.45
C HIS A 118 18.34 35.71 0.32
N GLU A 119 19.49 36.38 0.45
CA GLU A 119 19.63 37.75 -0.03
C GLU A 119 19.30 37.73 -1.52
N ARG A 120 18.17 38.33 -1.91
CA ARG A 120 17.92 38.67 -3.30
C ARG A 120 18.90 39.77 -3.67
N GLY A 121 20.04 39.40 -4.22
CA GLY A 121 20.91 40.34 -4.90
C GLY A 121 20.11 41.11 -5.97
N PRO A 122 20.46 42.38 -6.23
CA PRO A 122 19.76 43.18 -7.23
C PRO A 122 19.78 42.47 -8.58
N ALA A 123 18.65 42.53 -9.29
CA ALA A 123 18.51 41.94 -10.61
C ALA A 123 19.61 42.49 -11.53
N ARG A 124 20.34 41.61 -12.22
CA ARG A 124 21.31 42.02 -13.24
C ARG A 124 20.54 42.74 -14.36
N GLY A 125 20.73 44.05 -14.47
CA GLY A 125 20.08 44.89 -15.49
C GLY A 125 19.51 46.23 -15.01
N ALA A 126 19.76 46.65 -13.77
CA ALA A 126 19.25 47.92 -13.23
C ALA A 126 20.20 49.13 -13.44
N ASP A 127 21.09 49.08 -14.43
CA ASP A 127 21.96 50.21 -14.82
C ASP A 127 22.03 50.24 -16.35
N GLU A 128 21.06 50.87 -16.99
CA GLU A 128 21.21 51.56 -18.29
C GLU A 128 19.93 52.34 -18.61
N VAL A 129 19.64 53.36 -17.80
CA VAL A 129 18.93 54.56 -18.29
C VAL A 129 19.57 55.76 -17.61
N VAL A 130 20.70 56.20 -18.14
CA VAL A 130 21.23 57.55 -17.90
C VAL A 130 21.18 58.25 -19.26
N GLU A 131 20.45 59.36 -19.25
CA GLU A 131 20.26 60.34 -20.34
C GLU A 131 21.53 60.66 -21.16
#